data_AF-A0A7K3GS48-F1
#
_entry.id   AF-A0A7K3GS48-F1
#
_cell.length_a   1.000
_cell.length_b   1.000
_cell.length_c   1.000
_cell.angle_alpha   90.00
_cell.angle_beta   90.00
_cell.angle_gamma   90.00
#
_symmetry.space_group_name_H-M   'P 1'
#
loop_
_entity.id
_entity.type
_entity.pdbx_description
1 polymer ?
#
loop_
_entity_poly.entity_id
_entity_poly.type
_entity_poly.pdbx_seq_one_letter_code
_entity_poly.pdbx_strand_id
1 'polypeptide(L)'
;MTTHGGFEPVFCTIVPPHVLDRLAQHADPVLSGPARRTLQRDAYERTHRRLTTVIGAATVAPRAGAEAGKPHRTVFDARHGTDLPGKKVRTEGEEPGRDATVNRAYAGLGATFEHFLAVYRRDSIDGAGLPLDATVHYDREYNNAFWNGEQMVFGDGDGEIFLDFTIALDVIGHELTHGVTQHTANLTYYGQPGALNESVSDVFGALIKQYSLGQTAAEADWLIGAGLLAPRVTGVALRSMKAPGTAYDDDVLGKDPQPATMDDFVRTGRDNGGVHINSGIPNHAFHLLATALGGHAWERAGQIWYDVLTGGELAQDALFADFATLTLKAARERYGDGEELEAVRKAWEQVGVRTL
;
A
#
# COMPACT_ATOMS: atom_id res chain seq x y z
N MET A 1 -1.21 13.55 -29.80
CA MET A 1 0.24 13.27 -29.77
C MET A 1 0.85 14.11 -28.66
N THR A 2 1.02 13.51 -27.48
CA THR A 2 1.84 14.04 -26.38
C THR A 2 2.96 13.04 -26.16
N THR A 3 4.11 13.31 -26.79
CA THR A 3 5.31 12.46 -26.82
C THR A 3 6.22 12.73 -25.62
N HIS A 4 5.65 12.67 -24.41
CA HIS A 4 6.44 12.63 -23.18
C HIS A 4 5.82 11.57 -22.28
N GLY A 5 6.27 10.32 -22.42
CA GLY A 5 6.06 9.28 -21.41
C GLY A 5 6.84 9.67 -20.15
N GLY A 6 6.30 10.63 -19.41
CA GLY A 6 6.88 11.15 -18.18
C GLY A 6 6.59 10.20 -17.04
N PHE A 7 7.60 9.93 -16.23
CA PHE A 7 7.44 9.27 -14.94
C PHE A 7 6.53 10.11 -14.05
N GLU A 8 5.37 9.57 -13.67
CA GLU A 8 4.45 10.22 -12.71
C GLU A 8 4.81 9.82 -11.28
N PRO A 9 5.38 10.72 -10.46
CA PRO A 9 5.66 10.42 -9.06
C PRO A 9 4.35 10.33 -8.28
N VAL A 10 4.12 9.20 -7.61
CA VAL A 10 2.99 9.03 -6.72
C VAL A 10 3.40 9.44 -5.30
N PHE A 11 2.56 10.25 -4.65
CA PHE A 11 2.56 10.45 -3.21
C PHE A 11 1.25 9.86 -2.71
N CYS A 12 1.34 8.65 -2.16
CA CYS A 12 0.22 7.97 -1.52
C CYS A 12 0.34 8.10 0.00
N THR A 13 -0.79 8.00 0.68
CA THR A 13 -0.88 7.97 2.12
C THR A 13 -1.88 6.90 2.55
N ILE A 14 -1.54 6.03 3.50
CA ILE A 14 -2.39 4.91 3.91
C ILE A 14 -3.80 5.33 4.37
N VAL A 15 -3.92 6.47 5.07
CA VAL A 15 -5.21 6.98 5.54
C VAL A 15 -5.92 7.70 4.39
N PRO A 16 -7.09 7.20 3.95
CA PRO A 16 -7.81 7.81 2.85
C PRO A 16 -8.23 9.26 3.19
N PRO A 17 -8.15 10.21 2.24
CA PRO A 17 -8.49 11.61 2.48
C PRO A 17 -9.89 11.83 3.07
N HIS A 18 -10.89 11.00 2.70
CA HIS A 18 -12.26 11.16 3.20
C HIS A 18 -12.38 10.94 4.72
N VAL A 19 -11.49 10.13 5.32
CA VAL A 19 -11.47 9.91 6.76
C VAL A 19 -10.97 11.16 7.47
N LEU A 20 -9.82 11.69 7.03
CA LEU A 20 -9.26 12.92 7.57
C LEU A 20 -10.16 14.14 7.32
N ASP A 21 -10.81 14.24 6.16
CA ASP A 21 -11.77 15.30 5.83
C ASP A 21 -12.94 15.34 6.82
N ARG A 22 -13.45 14.16 7.20
CA ARG A 22 -14.54 14.02 8.17
C ARG A 22 -14.08 14.42 9.56
N LEU A 23 -12.93 13.90 10.01
CA LEU A 23 -12.35 14.23 11.31
C LEU A 23 -12.05 15.72 11.43
N ALA A 24 -11.50 16.34 10.38
CA ALA A 24 -11.19 17.76 10.33
C ALA A 24 -12.42 18.67 10.49
N GLN A 25 -13.63 18.15 10.23
CA GLN A 25 -14.89 18.87 10.38
C GLN A 25 -15.61 18.57 11.72
N HIS A 26 -15.03 17.69 12.55
CA HIS A 26 -15.63 17.31 13.82
C HIS A 26 -15.65 18.49 14.81
N ALA A 27 -16.69 18.55 15.65
CA ALA A 27 -16.86 19.64 16.62
C ALA A 27 -15.83 19.59 17.76
N ASP A 28 -15.36 18.39 18.11
CA ASP A 28 -14.30 18.16 19.11
C ASP A 28 -12.91 18.56 18.54
N PRO A 29 -12.20 19.53 19.15
CA PRO A 29 -10.85 19.92 18.74
C PRO A 29 -9.79 18.82 18.93
N VAL A 30 -10.01 17.87 19.84
CA VAL A 30 -9.09 16.73 20.05
C VAL A 30 -9.04 15.87 18.78
N LEU A 31 -10.15 15.73 18.08
CA LEU A 31 -10.25 14.96 16.84
C LEU A 31 -9.94 15.80 15.60
N SER A 32 -10.50 17.02 15.54
CA SER A 32 -10.33 17.87 14.35
C SER A 32 -8.97 18.54 14.25
N GLY A 33 -8.28 18.78 15.37
CA GLY A 33 -6.95 19.39 15.41
C GLY A 33 -5.88 18.56 14.68
N PRO A 34 -5.59 17.32 15.14
CA PRO A 34 -4.63 16.42 14.50
C PRO A 34 -4.97 16.14 13.03
N ALA A 35 -6.25 15.91 12.71
CA ALA A 35 -6.68 15.67 11.33
C ALA A 35 -6.41 16.86 10.41
N ARG A 36 -6.68 18.09 10.83
CA ARG A 36 -6.38 19.30 10.04
C ARG A 36 -4.89 19.48 9.81
N ARG A 37 -4.05 19.24 10.83
CA ARG A 37 -2.58 19.32 10.70
C ARG A 37 -2.06 18.26 9.73
N THR A 38 -2.56 17.03 9.87
CA THR A 38 -2.24 15.91 8.96
C THR A 38 -2.60 16.26 7.52
N LEU A 39 -3.82 16.74 7.24
CA LEU A 39 -4.24 17.16 5.89
C LEU A 39 -3.34 18.26 5.30
N GLN A 40 -2.98 19.27 6.09
CA GLN A 40 -2.09 20.34 5.67
C GLN A 40 -0.70 19.79 5.32
N ARG A 41 -0.21 18.85 6.13
CA ARG A 41 1.07 18.21 5.92
C ARG A 41 1.06 17.32 4.68
N ASP A 42 0.04 16.48 4.49
CA ASP A 42 -0.10 15.64 3.30
C ASP A 42 -0.15 16.47 2.02
N ALA A 43 -0.84 17.62 2.05
CA ALA A 43 -0.88 18.54 0.92
C ALA A 43 0.49 19.16 0.61
N TYR A 44 1.28 19.49 1.64
CA TYR A 44 2.64 19.97 1.49
C TYR A 44 3.53 18.90 0.84
N GLU A 45 3.55 17.69 1.38
CA GLU A 45 4.41 16.60 0.89
C GLU A 45 4.04 16.18 -0.54
N ARG A 46 2.73 16.10 -0.86
CA ARG A 46 2.25 15.86 -2.23
C ARG A 46 2.75 16.92 -3.22
N THR A 47 2.72 18.18 -2.80
CA THR A 47 3.20 19.30 -3.63
C THR A 47 4.71 19.26 -3.78
N HIS A 48 5.43 18.99 -2.68
CA HIS A 48 6.88 18.87 -2.66
C HIS A 48 7.35 17.75 -3.60
N ARG A 49 6.73 16.57 -3.51
CA ARG A 49 7.03 15.42 -4.40
C ARG A 49 6.89 15.80 -5.87
N ARG A 50 5.80 16.47 -6.22
CA ARG A 50 5.53 16.90 -7.61
C ARG A 50 6.61 17.87 -8.11
N LEU A 51 7.06 18.80 -7.26
CA LEU A 51 8.11 19.77 -7.59
C LEU A 51 9.48 19.09 -7.76
N THR A 52 9.86 18.22 -6.82
CA THR A 52 11.14 17.49 -6.83
C THR A 52 11.33 16.69 -8.11
N THR A 53 10.26 16.07 -8.62
CA THR A 53 10.29 15.36 -9.92
C THR A 53 10.41 16.32 -11.10
N VAL A 54 9.67 17.43 -11.13
CA VAL A 54 9.77 18.43 -12.21
C VAL A 54 11.18 19.04 -12.30
N ILE A 55 11.84 19.22 -11.14
CA ILE A 55 13.19 19.78 -11.05
C ILE A 55 14.28 18.73 -11.34
N GLY A 56 13.91 17.45 -11.47
CA GLY A 56 14.86 16.37 -11.77
C GLY A 56 15.83 16.09 -10.63
N ALA A 57 15.40 16.27 -9.38
CA ALA A 57 16.22 15.93 -8.22
C ALA A 57 16.59 14.43 -8.26
N ALA A 58 17.82 14.12 -7.84
CA ALA A 58 18.36 12.77 -7.92
C ALA A 58 17.50 11.79 -7.12
N THR A 59 17.12 10.68 -7.76
CA THR A 59 16.55 9.54 -7.06
C THR A 59 17.59 8.94 -6.11
N VAL A 60 17.14 8.29 -5.03
CA VAL A 60 18.03 7.55 -4.13
C VAL A 60 18.82 6.54 -4.97
N ALA A 61 20.13 6.78 -5.09
CA ALA A 61 21.01 5.88 -5.80
C ALA A 61 21.27 4.63 -4.93
N PRO A 62 21.47 3.45 -5.54
CA PRO A 62 21.97 2.29 -4.83
C PRO A 62 23.26 2.66 -4.07
N ARG A 63 23.37 2.28 -2.80
CA ARG A 63 24.61 2.52 -2.04
C ARG A 63 25.74 1.74 -2.71
N ALA A 64 26.82 2.42 -3.09
CA ALA A 64 28.01 1.77 -3.63
C ALA A 64 28.53 0.72 -2.64
N GLY A 65 28.57 -0.55 -3.07
CA GLY A 65 29.00 -1.68 -2.24
C GLY A 65 27.88 -2.44 -1.50
N ALA A 66 26.61 -2.14 -1.77
CA ALA A 66 25.49 -2.96 -1.30
C ALA A 66 25.59 -4.39 -1.86
N GLU A 67 25.60 -5.39 -0.98
CA GLU A 67 25.60 -6.80 -1.37
C GLU A 67 24.21 -7.18 -1.92
N ALA A 68 24.19 -7.75 -3.13
CA ALA A 68 22.96 -8.16 -3.80
C ALA A 68 22.21 -9.22 -2.99
N GLY A 69 20.88 -9.13 -2.96
CA GLY A 69 20.02 -10.05 -2.22
C GLY A 69 20.12 -9.93 -0.70
N LYS A 70 20.66 -8.82 -0.17
CA LYS A 70 20.62 -8.49 1.26
C LYS A 70 19.94 -7.15 1.48
N PRO A 71 19.10 -7.03 2.54
CA PRO A 71 18.49 -5.75 2.86
C PRO A 71 19.54 -4.76 3.36
N HIS A 72 19.35 -3.49 3.04
CA HIS A 72 20.14 -2.37 3.57
C HIS A 72 19.20 -1.37 4.22
N ARG A 73 18.84 -1.62 5.49
CA ARG A 73 17.86 -0.80 6.21
C ARG A 73 18.51 0.32 7.01
N THR A 74 17.87 1.49 7.02
CA THR A 74 18.19 2.58 7.95
C THR A 74 16.91 3.14 8.53
N VAL A 75 16.79 3.17 9.86
CA VAL A 75 15.70 3.87 10.54
C VAL A 75 16.22 5.15 11.17
N PHE A 76 15.48 6.22 10.95
CA PHE A 76 15.69 7.55 11.47
C PHE A 76 14.54 7.99 12.36
N ASP A 77 14.80 8.95 13.23
CA ASP A 77 13.86 9.55 14.18
C ASP A 77 13.77 11.06 13.90
N ALA A 78 12.57 11.50 13.50
CA ALA A 78 12.27 12.91 13.27
C ALA A 78 12.07 13.70 14.57
N ARG A 79 11.96 13.02 15.71
CA ARG A 79 11.79 13.57 17.07
C ARG A 79 10.58 14.49 17.17
N HIS A 80 9.48 14.11 16.52
CA HIS A 80 8.24 14.89 16.37
C HIS A 80 8.44 16.23 15.64
N GLY A 81 9.55 16.37 14.91
CA GLY A 81 9.73 17.38 13.89
C GLY A 81 9.32 16.83 12.53
N THR A 82 9.56 17.62 11.48
CA THR A 82 9.14 17.26 10.12
C THR A 82 10.26 17.30 9.10
N ASP A 83 11.49 17.49 9.58
CA ASP A 83 12.68 17.46 8.74
C ASP A 83 13.07 16.00 8.48
N LEU A 84 13.11 15.62 7.20
CA LEU A 84 13.47 14.28 6.76
C LEU A 84 14.96 14.22 6.32
N PRO A 85 15.66 13.09 6.51
CA PRO A 85 15.20 11.88 7.21
C PRO A 85 15.27 12.00 8.75
N GLY A 86 15.85 13.07 9.30
CA GLY A 86 16.02 13.21 10.75
C GLY A 86 17.27 12.51 11.28
N LYS A 87 17.26 12.08 12.56
CA LYS A 87 18.43 11.50 13.22
C LYS A 87 18.47 9.98 12.99
N LYS A 88 19.56 9.46 12.44
CA LYS A 88 19.78 8.00 12.34
C LYS A 88 19.76 7.35 13.74
N VAL A 89 18.93 6.32 13.91
CA VAL A 89 18.75 5.61 15.18
C VAL A 89 18.96 4.10 15.09
N ARG A 90 18.86 3.50 13.90
CA ARG A 90 19.16 2.08 13.69
C ARG A 90 19.62 1.80 12.26
N THR A 91 20.63 0.95 12.08
CA THR A 91 21.08 0.48 10.75
C THR A 91 21.06 -1.03 10.61
N GLU A 92 21.30 -1.49 9.37
CA GLU A 92 21.44 -2.91 9.05
C GLU A 92 22.39 -3.65 10.01
N GLY A 93 21.94 -4.78 10.55
CA GLY A 93 22.70 -5.61 11.48
C GLY A 93 22.74 -5.14 12.94
N GLU A 94 22.18 -3.98 13.28
CA GLU A 94 22.12 -3.53 14.66
C GLU A 94 20.99 -4.21 15.45
N GLU A 95 21.30 -4.59 16.69
CA GLU A 95 20.35 -5.19 17.64
C GLU A 95 19.18 -4.23 17.98
N PRO A 96 17.99 -4.76 18.33
CA PRO A 96 16.85 -3.94 18.72
C PRO A 96 17.14 -3.00 19.90
N GLY A 97 16.69 -1.74 19.78
CA GLY A 97 16.77 -0.75 20.83
C GLY A 97 15.58 -0.80 21.79
N ARG A 98 15.44 0.22 22.64
CA ARG A 98 14.29 0.36 23.56
C ARG A 98 13.02 0.88 22.89
N ASP A 99 13.17 1.55 21.76
CA ASP A 99 12.07 2.17 21.04
C ASP A 99 11.31 1.14 20.20
N ALA A 100 10.04 0.90 20.55
CA ALA A 100 9.23 -0.10 19.90
C ALA A 100 8.84 0.30 18.47
N THR A 101 8.65 1.60 18.20
CA THR A 101 8.31 2.15 16.88
C THR A 101 9.48 1.95 15.92
N VAL A 102 10.70 2.28 16.35
CA VAL A 102 11.93 2.01 15.58
C VAL A 102 12.08 0.51 15.28
N ASN A 103 11.82 -0.34 16.27
CA ASN A 103 11.96 -1.79 16.11
C ASN A 103 10.92 -2.37 15.14
N ARG A 104 9.66 -1.91 15.22
CA ARG A 104 8.59 -2.33 14.29
C ARG A 104 8.86 -1.86 12.88
N ALA A 105 9.25 -0.59 12.68
CA ALA A 105 9.62 -0.09 11.36
C ALA A 105 10.77 -0.93 10.76
N TYR A 106 11.85 -1.14 11.51
CA TYR A 106 13.00 -1.95 11.06
C TYR A 106 12.61 -3.39 10.69
N ALA A 107 11.75 -4.02 11.49
CA ALA A 107 11.25 -5.36 11.22
C ALA A 107 10.35 -5.40 9.98
N GLY A 108 9.43 -4.43 9.83
CA GLY A 108 8.53 -4.33 8.69
C GLY A 108 9.25 -4.10 7.36
N LEU A 109 10.26 -3.22 7.34
CA LEU A 109 11.14 -3.07 6.16
C LEU A 109 11.80 -4.41 5.77
N GLY A 110 12.27 -5.17 6.77
CA GLY A 110 12.91 -6.46 6.56
C GLY A 110 11.96 -7.51 6.01
N ALA A 111 10.78 -7.64 6.61
CA ALA A 111 9.74 -8.57 6.18
C ALA A 111 9.30 -8.31 4.73
N THR A 112 9.12 -7.04 4.35
CA THR A 112 8.80 -6.67 2.96
C THR A 112 9.91 -7.07 2.00
N PHE A 113 11.17 -6.75 2.33
CA PHE A 113 12.32 -7.16 1.52
C PHE A 113 12.39 -8.67 1.35
N GLU A 114 12.28 -9.41 2.46
CA GLU A 114 12.35 -10.86 2.48
C GLU A 114 11.25 -11.49 1.63
N HIS A 115 10.01 -10.99 1.74
CA HIS A 115 8.90 -11.47 0.92
C HIS A 115 9.19 -11.32 -0.58
N PHE A 116 9.53 -10.12 -1.04
CA PHE A 116 9.81 -9.86 -2.46
C PHE A 116 11.01 -10.66 -2.98
N LEU A 117 12.07 -10.79 -2.18
CA LEU A 117 13.26 -11.53 -2.57
C LEU A 117 13.03 -13.05 -2.57
N ALA A 118 12.44 -13.59 -1.51
CA ALA A 118 12.28 -15.03 -1.35
C ALA A 118 11.20 -15.59 -2.29
N VAL A 119 10.05 -14.90 -2.40
CA VAL A 119 8.92 -15.36 -3.20
C VAL A 119 9.09 -14.99 -4.66
N TYR A 120 9.45 -13.74 -4.95
CA TYR A 120 9.43 -13.20 -6.33
C TYR A 120 10.81 -12.96 -6.92
N ARG A 121 11.89 -13.29 -6.19
CA ARG A 121 13.28 -13.08 -6.63
C ARG A 121 13.59 -11.63 -6.99
N ARG A 122 12.85 -10.68 -6.39
CA ARG A 122 13.03 -9.25 -6.58
C ARG A 122 13.96 -8.69 -5.51
N ASP A 123 15.08 -8.10 -5.93
CA ASP A 123 16.03 -7.47 -5.02
C ASP A 123 15.56 -6.04 -4.68
N SER A 124 14.85 -5.88 -3.54
CA SER A 124 14.29 -4.62 -3.06
C SER A 124 13.20 -3.99 -3.96
N ILE A 125 12.83 -2.74 -3.65
CA ILE A 125 11.74 -1.98 -4.27
C ILE A 125 11.96 -1.79 -5.78
N ASP A 126 13.18 -1.49 -6.21
CA ASP A 126 13.53 -1.22 -7.61
C ASP A 126 13.97 -2.47 -8.40
N GLY A 127 14.12 -3.61 -7.72
CA GLY A 127 14.68 -4.84 -8.29
C GLY A 127 16.21 -4.81 -8.46
N ALA A 128 16.89 -3.80 -7.92
CA ALA A 128 18.33 -3.59 -8.00
C ALA A 128 18.96 -3.27 -6.64
N GLY A 129 18.31 -3.63 -5.53
CA GLY A 129 18.86 -3.51 -4.18
C GLY A 129 18.75 -2.11 -3.58
N LEU A 130 17.71 -1.33 -3.93
CA LEU A 130 17.44 -0.03 -3.32
C LEU A 130 17.51 -0.10 -1.78
N PRO A 131 18.26 0.78 -1.09
CA PRO A 131 18.23 0.87 0.36
C PRO A 131 16.83 1.16 0.88
N LEU A 132 16.49 0.57 2.02
CA LEU A 132 15.20 0.75 2.68
C LEU A 132 15.36 1.72 3.85
N ASP A 133 15.11 2.99 3.59
CA ASP A 133 15.17 4.03 4.61
C ASP A 133 13.76 4.33 5.14
N ALA A 134 13.65 4.55 6.45
CA ALA A 134 12.40 4.93 7.11
C ALA A 134 12.63 5.99 8.18
N THR A 135 11.68 6.91 8.32
CA THR A 135 11.63 7.90 9.39
C THR A 135 10.42 7.65 10.28
N VAL A 136 10.63 7.53 11.59
CA VAL A 136 9.57 7.41 12.62
C VAL A 136 9.45 8.70 13.43
N HIS A 137 8.39 8.78 14.24
CA HIS A 137 8.05 9.95 15.07
C HIS A 137 7.96 11.23 14.24
N TYR A 138 7.34 11.12 13.07
CA TYR A 138 7.15 12.24 12.16
C TYR A 138 5.98 13.11 12.60
N ASP A 139 6.28 14.40 12.84
CA ASP A 139 5.34 15.39 13.36
C ASP A 139 4.66 14.95 14.68
N ARG A 140 3.71 15.74 15.21
CA ARG A 140 2.97 15.44 16.44
C ARG A 140 1.54 15.01 16.12
N GLU A 141 1.17 13.85 16.64
CA GLU A 141 -0.17 13.28 16.44
C GLU A 141 -0.49 13.17 14.93
N TYR A 142 0.51 12.78 14.14
CA TYR A 142 0.37 12.67 12.71
C TYR A 142 -0.38 11.38 12.37
N ASN A 143 -1.55 11.55 11.78
CA ASN A 143 -2.49 10.47 11.50
C ASN A 143 -2.27 9.91 10.10
N ASN A 144 -1.01 9.57 9.77
CA ASN A 144 -0.69 8.95 8.49
C ASN A 144 0.67 8.23 8.46
N ALA A 145 0.84 7.45 7.40
CA ALA A 145 2.14 6.98 6.92
C ALA A 145 2.17 7.08 5.39
N PHE A 146 3.36 7.20 4.82
CA PHE A 146 3.53 7.32 3.38
C PHE A 146 4.89 6.89 2.87
N TRP A 147 4.92 6.42 1.62
CA TRP A 147 6.11 6.40 0.77
C TRP A 147 6.25 7.72 0.00
N ASN A 148 7.34 8.45 0.24
CA ASN A 148 7.57 9.74 -0.45
C ASN A 148 8.37 9.59 -1.76
N GLY A 149 8.62 8.35 -2.21
CA GLY A 149 9.44 8.06 -3.37
C GLY A 149 10.92 7.84 -3.10
N GLU A 150 11.37 8.00 -1.86
CA GLU A 150 12.76 7.81 -1.42
C GLU A 150 12.84 7.00 -0.12
N GLN A 151 11.92 7.25 0.81
CA GLN A 151 11.87 6.61 2.12
C GLN A 151 10.43 6.48 2.61
N MET A 152 10.26 5.59 3.59
CA MET A 152 9.04 5.48 4.39
C MET A 152 8.99 6.56 5.48
N VAL A 153 7.80 7.07 5.77
CA VAL A 153 7.59 8.01 6.88
C VAL A 153 6.37 7.57 7.69
N PHE A 154 6.52 7.52 9.02
CA PHE A 154 5.49 7.04 9.94
C PHE A 154 5.16 8.08 11.00
N GLY A 155 3.87 8.39 11.13
CA GLY A 155 3.32 9.09 12.29
C GLY A 155 3.03 8.16 13.46
N ASP A 156 2.96 8.75 14.65
CA ASP A 156 2.64 8.03 15.89
C ASP A 156 1.13 7.88 16.12
N GLY A 157 0.30 8.49 15.28
CA GLY A 157 -1.14 8.62 15.51
C GLY A 157 -1.47 9.59 16.66
N ASP A 158 -2.75 9.91 16.82
CA ASP A 158 -3.26 10.79 17.87
C ASP A 158 -3.63 10.04 19.16
N GLY A 159 -3.61 8.70 19.14
CA GLY A 159 -4.02 7.85 20.27
C GLY A 159 -5.54 7.81 20.49
N GLU A 160 -6.31 8.56 19.72
CA GLU A 160 -7.76 8.70 19.83
C GLU A 160 -8.45 7.99 18.68
N ILE A 161 -8.00 8.19 17.45
CA ILE A 161 -8.49 7.50 16.26
C ILE A 161 -7.48 6.49 15.79
N PHE A 162 -6.23 6.92 15.68
CA PHE A 162 -5.15 6.10 15.16
C PHE A 162 -4.08 5.91 16.21
N LEU A 163 -3.59 4.68 16.30
CA LEU A 163 -2.38 4.34 17.02
C LEU A 163 -1.17 4.52 16.09
N ASP A 164 -0.01 4.08 16.58
CA ASP A 164 1.24 4.13 15.84
C ASP A 164 1.17 3.36 14.50
N PHE A 165 1.50 4.03 13.40
CA PHE A 165 1.41 3.49 12.04
C PHE A 165 2.43 2.39 11.72
N THR A 166 3.36 2.11 12.62
CA THR A 166 4.27 0.96 12.54
C THR A 166 3.68 -0.33 13.12
N ILE A 167 2.50 -0.28 13.77
CA ILE A 167 1.86 -1.47 14.39
C ILE A 167 1.45 -2.50 13.33
N ALA A 168 0.89 -2.04 12.21
CA ALA A 168 0.36 -2.91 11.16
C ALA A 168 1.43 -3.19 10.10
N LEU A 169 1.92 -4.44 10.05
CA LEU A 169 2.94 -4.86 9.07
C LEU A 169 2.47 -4.68 7.62
N ASP A 170 1.21 -4.97 7.36
CA ASP A 170 0.53 -4.79 6.07
C ASP A 170 0.48 -3.32 5.62
N VAL A 171 0.43 -2.36 6.55
CA VAL A 171 0.55 -0.92 6.22
C VAL A 171 1.97 -0.59 5.75
N ILE A 172 3.00 -1.13 6.41
CA ILE A 172 4.39 -0.95 5.98
C ILE A 172 4.61 -1.60 4.60
N GLY A 173 4.07 -2.80 4.39
CA GLY A 173 4.13 -3.53 3.12
C GLY A 173 3.39 -2.82 1.99
N HIS A 174 2.22 -2.26 2.27
CA HIS A 174 1.42 -1.46 1.34
C HIS A 174 2.24 -0.26 0.81
N GLU A 175 2.78 0.55 1.71
CA GLU A 175 3.49 1.76 1.32
C GLU A 175 4.77 1.48 0.50
N LEU A 176 5.53 0.45 0.89
CA LEU A 176 6.69 0.01 0.11
C LEU A 176 6.31 -0.55 -1.27
N THR A 177 5.11 -1.15 -1.38
CA THR A 177 4.60 -1.68 -2.65
C THR A 177 4.25 -0.55 -3.64
N HIS A 178 3.87 0.65 -3.18
CA HIS A 178 3.78 1.80 -4.09
C HIS A 178 5.10 2.06 -4.81
N GLY A 179 6.24 1.92 -4.10
CA GLY A 179 7.56 1.98 -4.72
C GLY A 179 7.77 0.90 -5.77
N VAL A 180 7.33 -0.35 -5.52
CA VAL A 180 7.44 -1.44 -6.50
C VAL A 180 6.62 -1.11 -7.75
N THR A 181 5.39 -0.63 -7.57
CA THR A 181 4.52 -0.17 -8.68
C THR A 181 5.18 0.96 -9.46
N GLN A 182 5.78 1.94 -8.77
CA GLN A 182 6.49 3.07 -9.38
C GLN A 182 7.68 2.62 -10.25
N HIS A 183 8.40 1.57 -9.84
CA HIS A 183 9.54 1.02 -10.58
C HIS A 183 9.15 -0.05 -11.63
N THR A 184 7.85 -0.28 -11.85
CA THR A 184 7.34 -1.31 -12.76
C THR A 184 6.27 -0.72 -13.71
N ALA A 185 4.99 -0.99 -13.46
CA ALA A 185 3.89 -0.52 -14.31
C ALA A 185 3.66 1.00 -14.22
N ASN A 186 4.11 1.65 -13.15
CA ASN A 186 3.98 3.08 -12.87
C ASN A 186 2.56 3.62 -13.12
N LEU A 187 1.56 2.92 -12.58
CA LEU A 187 0.14 3.22 -12.73
C LEU A 187 -0.17 4.66 -12.29
N THR A 188 -0.82 5.42 -13.17
CA THR A 188 -1.27 6.79 -12.89
C THR A 188 -2.18 6.78 -11.66
N TYR A 189 -1.92 7.69 -10.72
CA TYR A 189 -2.64 7.73 -9.46
C TYR A 189 -3.95 8.53 -9.55
N TYR A 190 -4.84 8.10 -10.46
CA TYR A 190 -6.16 8.67 -10.67
C TYR A 190 -7.14 7.62 -11.22
N GLY A 191 -8.40 7.65 -10.79
CA GLY A 191 -9.47 6.77 -11.30
C GLY A 191 -9.16 5.28 -11.12
N GLN A 192 -9.48 4.46 -12.14
CA GLN A 192 -9.20 3.02 -12.10
C GLN A 192 -7.71 2.66 -12.04
N PRO A 193 -6.80 3.30 -12.81
CA PRO A 193 -5.37 3.05 -12.65
C PRO A 193 -4.88 3.31 -11.22
N GLY A 194 -5.37 4.37 -10.58
CA GLY A 194 -5.04 4.68 -9.20
C GLY A 194 -5.66 3.68 -8.21
N ALA A 195 -6.89 3.25 -8.45
CA ALA A 195 -7.51 2.18 -7.64
C ALA A 195 -6.81 0.82 -7.80
N LEU A 196 -6.22 0.53 -8.97
CA LEU A 196 -5.33 -0.63 -9.15
C LEU A 196 -4.02 -0.44 -8.38
N ASN A 197 -3.43 0.77 -8.39
CA ASN A 197 -2.22 1.08 -7.63
C ASN A 197 -2.42 0.86 -6.12
N GLU A 198 -3.55 1.34 -5.57
CA GLU A 198 -3.99 1.06 -4.20
C GLU A 198 -4.21 -0.43 -3.94
N SER A 199 -4.93 -1.10 -4.83
CA SER A 199 -5.26 -2.51 -4.65
C SER A 199 -4.04 -3.41 -4.70
N VAL A 200 -3.11 -3.18 -5.62
CA VAL A 200 -1.83 -3.88 -5.68
C VAL A 200 -1.06 -3.70 -4.36
N SER A 201 -1.08 -2.50 -3.80
CA SER A 201 -0.43 -2.20 -2.53
C SER A 201 -1.10 -2.92 -1.34
N ASP A 202 -2.44 -2.96 -1.29
CA ASP A 202 -3.19 -3.78 -0.33
C ASP A 202 -2.90 -5.28 -0.48
N VAL A 203 -2.88 -5.79 -1.72
CA VAL A 203 -2.59 -7.19 -2.04
C VAL A 203 -1.22 -7.59 -1.50
N PHE A 204 -0.16 -6.89 -1.88
CA PHE A 204 1.18 -7.27 -1.42
C PHE A 204 1.39 -6.96 0.07
N GLY A 205 0.77 -5.92 0.63
CA GLY A 205 0.74 -5.69 2.08
C GLY A 205 0.16 -6.88 2.85
N ALA A 206 -0.99 -7.40 2.38
CA ALA A 206 -1.61 -8.60 2.95
C ALA A 206 -0.74 -9.84 2.75
N LEU A 207 -0.15 -10.04 1.57
CA LEU A 207 0.73 -11.18 1.31
C LEU A 207 2.01 -11.17 2.15
N ILE A 208 2.61 -10.00 2.39
CA ILE A 208 3.78 -9.83 3.28
C ILE A 208 3.40 -10.26 4.70
N LYS A 209 2.27 -9.77 5.22
CA LYS A 209 1.78 -10.17 6.54
C LYS A 209 1.50 -11.67 6.62
N GLN A 210 0.83 -12.24 5.63
CA GLN A 210 0.54 -13.67 5.58
C GLN A 210 1.83 -14.50 5.53
N TYR A 211 2.80 -14.09 4.71
CA TYR A 211 4.10 -14.75 4.60
C TYR A 211 4.87 -14.72 5.92
N SER A 212 4.96 -13.56 6.56
CA SER A 212 5.63 -13.41 7.86
C SER A 212 4.98 -14.21 8.99
N LEU A 213 3.68 -14.47 8.89
CA LEU A 213 2.93 -15.27 9.87
C LEU A 213 2.76 -16.75 9.46
N GLY A 214 3.23 -17.14 8.28
CA GLY A 214 3.05 -18.49 7.73
C GLY A 214 1.60 -18.87 7.47
N GLN A 215 0.73 -17.90 7.19
CA GLN A 215 -0.72 -18.12 7.05
C GLN A 215 -1.09 -18.60 5.65
N THR A 216 -2.06 -19.49 5.58
CA THR A 216 -2.78 -19.81 4.34
C THR A 216 -3.86 -18.76 4.04
N ALA A 217 -4.40 -18.75 2.82
CA ALA A 217 -5.50 -17.87 2.42
C ALA A 217 -6.74 -18.01 3.32
N ALA A 218 -6.96 -19.21 3.90
CA ALA A 218 -8.09 -19.49 4.78
C ALA A 218 -7.90 -18.95 6.21
N GLU A 219 -6.65 -18.80 6.67
CA GLU A 219 -6.30 -18.32 8.01
C GLU A 219 -6.11 -16.79 8.07
N ALA A 220 -5.78 -16.18 6.94
CA ALA A 220 -5.56 -14.75 6.82
C ALA A 220 -6.81 -13.92 7.15
N ASP A 221 -6.64 -12.78 7.82
CA ASP A 221 -7.75 -11.88 8.16
C ASP A 221 -8.29 -11.08 6.96
N TRP A 222 -7.45 -10.83 5.95
CA TRP A 222 -7.75 -10.02 4.78
C TRP A 222 -8.15 -8.57 5.14
N LEU A 223 -7.59 -8.06 6.22
CA LEU A 223 -7.80 -6.71 6.73
C LEU A 223 -6.54 -5.86 6.51
N ILE A 224 -6.74 -4.59 6.10
CA ILE A 224 -5.66 -3.63 5.94
C ILE A 224 -5.66 -2.63 7.09
N GLY A 225 -4.58 -2.57 7.86
CA GLY A 225 -4.47 -1.73 9.05
C GLY A 225 -5.14 -2.34 10.29
N ALA A 226 -5.20 -3.67 10.39
CA ALA A 226 -5.73 -4.34 11.57
C ALA A 226 -4.92 -3.96 12.83
N GLY A 227 -5.61 -3.51 13.88
CA GLY A 227 -4.99 -3.06 15.13
C GLY A 227 -4.46 -1.61 15.11
N LEU A 228 -4.62 -0.89 13.99
CA LEU A 228 -4.26 0.53 13.90
C LEU A 228 -5.31 1.45 14.52
N LEU A 229 -6.58 1.06 14.48
CA LEU A 229 -7.68 1.85 15.05
C LEU A 229 -7.65 1.78 16.58
N ALA A 230 -7.75 2.94 17.23
CA ALA A 230 -7.74 3.03 18.68
C ALA A 230 -9.03 2.46 19.30
N PRO A 231 -9.04 2.04 20.59
CA PRO A 231 -10.16 1.31 21.19
C PRO A 231 -11.52 2.01 21.18
N ARG A 232 -11.56 3.33 20.99
CA ARG A 232 -12.82 4.09 20.91
C ARG A 232 -13.50 4.01 19.54
N VAL A 233 -12.79 3.56 18.51
CA VAL A 233 -13.31 3.47 17.14
C VAL A 233 -14.05 2.15 16.94
N THR A 234 -15.26 2.23 16.42
CA THR A 234 -16.07 1.07 16.02
C THR A 234 -15.65 0.59 14.64
N GLY A 235 -14.56 -0.17 14.60
CA GLY A 235 -14.01 -0.74 13.37
C GLY A 235 -12.94 -1.78 13.68
N VAL A 236 -12.60 -2.58 12.67
CA VAL A 236 -11.57 -3.63 12.80
C VAL A 236 -10.29 -3.29 12.04
N ALA A 237 -10.38 -2.42 11.02
CA ALA A 237 -9.30 -2.07 10.10
C ALA A 237 -9.67 -0.83 9.26
N LEU A 238 -8.74 -0.33 8.45
CA LEU A 238 -9.03 0.72 7.47
C LEU A 238 -9.84 0.18 6.28
N ARG A 239 -9.56 -1.04 5.84
CA ARG A 239 -10.21 -1.69 4.69
C ARG A 239 -10.32 -3.20 4.91
N SER A 240 -11.27 -3.83 4.23
CA SER A 240 -11.40 -5.28 4.15
C SER A 240 -11.31 -5.72 2.70
N MET A 241 -10.32 -6.54 2.36
CA MET A 241 -10.22 -7.13 1.02
C MET A 241 -11.27 -8.22 0.81
N LYS A 242 -11.67 -8.91 1.88
CA LYS A 242 -12.69 -9.97 1.84
C LYS A 242 -14.10 -9.43 1.71
N ALA A 243 -14.40 -8.32 2.36
CA ALA A 243 -15.73 -7.71 2.35
C ALA A 243 -15.61 -6.18 2.34
N PRO A 244 -15.24 -5.56 1.20
CA PRO A 244 -15.15 -4.10 1.10
C PRO A 244 -16.44 -3.42 1.56
N GLY A 245 -16.34 -2.32 2.29
CA GLY A 245 -17.49 -1.59 2.85
C GLY A 245 -17.90 -2.04 4.26
N THR A 246 -17.12 -2.91 4.90
CA THR A 246 -17.44 -3.50 6.23
C THR A 246 -16.33 -3.31 7.27
N ALA A 247 -15.22 -2.65 6.94
CA ALA A 247 -14.08 -2.54 7.85
C ALA A 247 -14.36 -1.67 9.09
N TYR A 248 -15.23 -0.67 8.95
CA TYR A 248 -15.68 0.20 10.04
C TYR A 248 -17.08 0.77 9.76
N ASP A 249 -17.82 1.00 10.84
CA ASP A 249 -19.09 1.73 10.87
C ASP A 249 -19.16 2.46 12.21
N ASP A 250 -18.61 3.67 12.22
CA ASP A 250 -18.28 4.43 13.40
C ASP A 250 -18.94 5.82 13.35
N ASP A 251 -19.36 6.34 14.50
CA ASP A 251 -20.02 7.64 14.57
C ASP A 251 -19.07 8.80 14.20
N VAL A 252 -17.79 8.66 14.56
CA VAL A 252 -16.73 9.62 14.26
C VAL A 252 -16.16 9.43 12.85
N LEU A 253 -15.66 8.24 12.50
CA LEU A 253 -15.04 7.98 11.19
C LEU A 253 -16.04 7.85 10.04
N GLY A 254 -17.31 7.62 10.36
CA GLY A 254 -18.33 7.27 9.37
C GLY A 254 -18.28 5.79 9.02
N LYS A 255 -18.79 5.46 7.83
CA LYS A 255 -18.84 4.09 7.34
C LYS A 255 -17.83 3.89 6.20
N ASP A 256 -17.22 2.71 6.17
CA ASP A 256 -16.39 2.26 5.06
C ASP A 256 -17.15 2.39 3.72
N PRO A 257 -16.68 3.24 2.78
CA PRO A 257 -17.40 3.54 1.54
C PRO A 257 -17.06 2.60 0.39
N GLN A 258 -16.17 1.61 0.57
CA GLN A 258 -15.66 0.81 -0.54
C GLN A 258 -16.75 -0.09 -1.15
N PRO A 259 -16.98 -0.05 -2.47
CA PRO A 259 -17.80 -1.04 -3.15
C PRO A 259 -17.05 -2.38 -3.29
N ALA A 260 -17.80 -3.47 -3.18
CA ALA A 260 -17.27 -4.82 -3.39
C ALA A 260 -17.35 -5.30 -4.85
N THR A 261 -18.14 -4.61 -5.69
CA THR A 261 -18.37 -4.97 -7.11
C THR A 261 -18.51 -3.72 -7.99
N MET A 262 -18.37 -3.89 -9.30
CA MET A 262 -18.54 -2.83 -10.31
C MET A 262 -19.94 -2.22 -10.38
N ASP A 263 -20.98 -2.91 -9.91
CA ASP A 263 -22.35 -2.36 -9.90
C ASP A 263 -22.47 -1.12 -9.00
N ASP A 264 -21.67 -1.09 -7.93
CA ASP A 264 -21.62 0.01 -6.96
C ASP A 264 -20.41 0.94 -7.18
N PHE A 265 -19.76 0.87 -8.36
CA PHE A 265 -18.59 1.68 -8.67
C PHE A 265 -18.86 3.18 -8.44
N VAL A 266 -18.03 3.83 -7.62
CA VAL A 266 -18.22 5.22 -7.22
C VAL A 266 -17.56 6.15 -8.23
N ARG A 267 -18.39 6.92 -8.95
CA ARG A 267 -17.92 8.00 -9.84
C ARG A 267 -17.76 9.30 -9.05
N THR A 268 -16.53 9.72 -8.81
CA THR A 268 -16.21 10.93 -8.03
C THR A 268 -14.99 11.65 -8.61
N GLY A 269 -14.82 12.93 -8.26
CA GLY A 269 -13.57 13.67 -8.47
C GLY A 269 -12.75 13.87 -7.20
N ARG A 270 -13.28 13.47 -6.04
CA ARG A 270 -12.54 13.43 -4.77
C ARG A 270 -11.61 12.23 -4.77
N ASP A 271 -10.66 12.21 -3.84
CA ASP A 271 -9.79 11.04 -3.65
C ASP A 271 -9.13 10.58 -4.96
N ASN A 272 -8.63 11.54 -5.75
CA ASN A 272 -8.07 11.31 -7.08
C ASN A 272 -8.97 10.46 -8.00
N GLY A 273 -10.29 10.65 -7.96
CA GLY A 273 -11.21 9.80 -8.73
C GLY A 273 -11.64 8.52 -8.01
N GLY A 274 -11.53 8.50 -6.68
CA GLY A 274 -11.94 7.39 -5.82
C GLY A 274 -10.94 6.24 -5.80
N VAL A 275 -9.64 6.52 -5.71
CA VAL A 275 -8.59 5.50 -5.73
C VAL A 275 -8.65 4.58 -4.51
N HIS A 276 -8.81 5.14 -3.30
CA HIS A 276 -8.96 4.34 -2.07
C HIS A 276 -10.37 3.75 -1.95
N ILE A 277 -11.37 4.39 -2.58
CA ILE A 277 -12.76 3.91 -2.56
C ILE A 277 -12.89 2.68 -3.46
N ASN A 278 -12.59 2.82 -4.75
CA ASN A 278 -12.85 1.78 -5.74
C ASN A 278 -11.80 0.65 -5.74
N SER A 279 -10.71 0.74 -4.96
CA SER A 279 -9.74 -0.35 -4.79
C SER A 279 -10.34 -1.60 -4.12
N GLY A 280 -11.48 -1.46 -3.44
CA GLY A 280 -12.24 -2.58 -2.90
C GLY A 280 -12.63 -3.63 -3.94
N ILE A 281 -12.92 -3.21 -5.18
CA ILE A 281 -13.33 -4.11 -6.27
C ILE A 281 -12.20 -5.08 -6.67
N PRO A 282 -11.01 -4.61 -7.09
CA PRO A 282 -9.87 -5.49 -7.37
C PRO A 282 -9.32 -6.20 -6.11
N ASN A 283 -9.43 -5.61 -4.91
CA ASN A 283 -9.09 -6.31 -3.65
C ASN A 283 -9.96 -7.54 -3.44
N HIS A 284 -11.27 -7.41 -3.65
CA HIS A 284 -12.21 -8.51 -3.52
C HIS A 284 -11.99 -9.58 -4.58
N ALA A 285 -11.66 -9.20 -5.83
CA ALA A 285 -11.25 -10.15 -6.85
C ALA A 285 -10.01 -10.96 -6.42
N PHE A 286 -8.98 -10.30 -5.88
CA PHE A 286 -7.80 -11.02 -5.39
C PHE A 286 -8.13 -11.97 -4.24
N HIS A 287 -8.94 -11.53 -3.27
CA HIS A 287 -9.38 -12.39 -2.16
C HIS A 287 -10.13 -13.64 -2.66
N LEU A 288 -11.05 -13.46 -3.60
CA LEU A 288 -11.82 -14.57 -4.21
C LEU A 288 -10.89 -15.55 -4.94
N LEU A 289 -9.93 -15.04 -5.70
CA LEU A 289 -8.92 -15.87 -6.36
C LEU A 289 -8.08 -16.67 -5.35
N ALA A 290 -7.49 -15.99 -4.37
CA ALA A 290 -6.62 -16.61 -3.37
C ALA A 290 -7.39 -17.68 -2.58
N THR A 291 -8.65 -17.40 -2.24
CA THR A 291 -9.53 -18.35 -1.54
C THR A 291 -9.88 -19.55 -2.41
N ALA A 292 -10.17 -19.34 -3.70
CA ALA A 292 -10.49 -20.42 -4.64
C ALA A 292 -9.31 -21.36 -4.87
N LEU A 293 -8.08 -20.82 -4.92
CA LEU A 293 -6.87 -21.63 -5.05
C LEU A 293 -6.45 -22.28 -3.72
N GLY A 294 -6.68 -21.62 -2.59
CA GLY A 294 -6.25 -22.10 -1.28
C GLY A 294 -4.72 -22.20 -1.14
N GLY A 295 -4.27 -22.79 -0.03
CA GLY A 295 -2.84 -22.82 0.31
C GLY A 295 -2.31 -21.42 0.65
N HIS A 296 -1.04 -21.17 0.37
CA HIS A 296 -0.43 -19.87 0.60
C HIS A 296 -0.68 -18.92 -0.58
N ALA A 297 -1.37 -17.80 -0.32
CA ALA A 297 -1.86 -16.92 -1.39
C ALA A 297 -0.73 -16.33 -2.27
N TRP A 298 0.48 -16.17 -1.73
CA TRP A 298 1.62 -15.60 -2.45
C TRP A 298 2.19 -16.52 -3.54
N GLU A 299 1.96 -17.83 -3.46
CA GLU A 299 2.58 -18.82 -4.36
C GLU A 299 1.95 -18.85 -5.76
N ARG A 300 0.62 -18.71 -5.84
CA ARG A 300 -0.13 -18.79 -7.11
C ARG A 300 -0.86 -17.50 -7.43
N ALA A 301 -1.80 -17.09 -6.57
CA ALA A 301 -2.55 -15.85 -6.79
C ALA A 301 -1.63 -14.63 -6.81
N GLY A 302 -0.74 -14.52 -5.82
CA GLY A 302 0.27 -13.45 -5.74
C GLY A 302 1.25 -13.48 -6.92
N GLN A 303 1.67 -14.66 -7.38
CA GLN A 303 2.54 -14.78 -8.55
C GLN A 303 1.87 -14.20 -9.81
N ILE A 304 0.61 -14.53 -10.08
CA ILE A 304 -0.15 -14.00 -11.22
C ILE A 304 -0.22 -12.47 -11.17
N TRP A 305 -0.52 -11.90 -10.00
CA TRP A 305 -0.55 -10.44 -9.83
C TRP A 305 0.84 -9.81 -10.05
N TYR A 306 1.88 -10.46 -9.51
CA TYR A 306 3.25 -9.99 -9.64
C TYR A 306 3.72 -9.98 -11.10
N ASP A 307 3.36 -11.00 -11.89
CA ASP A 307 3.71 -11.06 -13.31
C ASP A 307 3.09 -9.95 -14.13
N VAL A 308 1.81 -9.64 -13.86
CA VAL A 308 1.13 -8.55 -14.57
C VAL A 308 1.75 -7.22 -14.19
N LEU A 309 2.02 -7.01 -12.90
CA LEU A 309 2.65 -5.79 -12.41
C LEU A 309 4.05 -5.59 -13.01
N THR A 310 4.84 -6.65 -13.16
CA THR A 310 6.27 -6.56 -13.52
C THR A 310 6.60 -6.95 -14.96
N GLY A 311 5.64 -7.52 -15.70
CA GLY A 311 5.83 -8.05 -17.05
C GLY A 311 5.93 -7.01 -18.16
N GLY A 312 5.68 -5.73 -17.86
CA GLY A 312 5.84 -4.62 -18.81
C GLY A 312 4.70 -4.41 -19.81
N GLU A 313 3.64 -5.24 -19.75
CA GLU A 313 2.45 -5.09 -20.62
C GLU A 313 1.36 -4.20 -20.01
N LEU A 314 1.34 -4.05 -18.68
CA LEU A 314 0.35 -3.22 -18.00
C LEU A 314 0.64 -1.73 -18.26
N ALA A 315 -0.27 -1.07 -18.98
CA ALA A 315 -0.15 0.36 -19.28
C ALA A 315 -0.34 1.23 -18.03
N GLN A 316 0.26 2.41 -18.01
CA GLN A 316 0.13 3.36 -16.89
C GLN A 316 -1.32 3.81 -16.66
N ASP A 317 -2.13 3.88 -17.71
CA ASP A 317 -3.55 4.25 -17.69
C ASP A 317 -4.49 3.03 -17.75
N ALA A 318 -4.00 1.84 -17.37
CA ALA A 318 -4.77 0.60 -17.40
C ALA A 318 -6.05 0.66 -16.56
N LEU A 319 -7.14 0.16 -17.14
CA LEU A 319 -8.42 -0.02 -16.49
C LEU A 319 -8.51 -1.39 -15.82
N PHE A 320 -9.53 -1.60 -14.99
CA PHE A 320 -9.75 -2.89 -14.32
C PHE A 320 -9.86 -4.05 -15.32
N ALA A 321 -10.50 -3.83 -16.47
CA ALA A 321 -10.62 -4.85 -17.52
C ALA A 321 -9.28 -5.20 -18.18
N ASP A 322 -8.37 -4.23 -18.32
CA ASP A 322 -7.04 -4.45 -18.88
C ASP A 322 -6.21 -5.31 -17.93
N PHE A 323 -6.20 -4.95 -16.64
CA PHE A 323 -5.52 -5.72 -15.60
C PHE A 323 -6.09 -7.14 -15.48
N ALA A 324 -7.43 -7.28 -15.46
CA ALA A 324 -8.09 -8.58 -15.42
C ALA A 324 -7.71 -9.46 -16.62
N THR A 325 -7.68 -8.89 -17.83
CA THR A 325 -7.27 -9.60 -19.06
C THR A 325 -5.83 -10.07 -18.98
N LEU A 326 -4.92 -9.23 -18.47
CA LEU A 326 -3.52 -9.60 -18.28
C LEU A 326 -3.34 -10.67 -17.19
N THR A 327 -4.14 -10.67 -16.12
CA THR A 327 -4.07 -11.75 -15.11
C THR A 327 -4.52 -13.09 -15.68
N LEU A 328 -5.53 -13.13 -16.56
CA LEU A 328 -5.91 -14.34 -17.29
C LEU A 328 -4.78 -14.84 -18.20
N LYS A 329 -4.14 -13.91 -18.91
CA LYS A 329 -3.00 -14.22 -19.77
C LYS A 329 -1.85 -14.82 -18.94
N ALA A 330 -1.44 -14.16 -17.86
CA ALA A 330 -0.38 -14.62 -16.97
C ALA A 330 -0.69 -15.99 -16.35
N ALA A 331 -1.94 -16.21 -15.91
CA ALA A 331 -2.38 -17.50 -15.39
C ALA A 331 -2.26 -18.61 -16.45
N ARG A 332 -2.73 -18.36 -17.68
CA ARG A 332 -2.60 -19.32 -18.79
C ARG A 332 -1.14 -19.60 -19.14
N GLU A 333 -0.29 -18.58 -19.21
CA GLU A 333 1.12 -18.74 -19.57
C GLU A 333 1.90 -19.56 -18.53
N ARG A 334 1.55 -19.43 -17.25
CA ARG A 334 2.21 -20.18 -16.17
C ARG A 334 1.65 -21.57 -15.93
N TYR A 335 0.34 -21.71 -15.97
CA TYR A 335 -0.35 -22.90 -15.47
C TYR A 335 -1.15 -23.63 -16.56
N GLY A 336 -1.18 -23.10 -17.79
CA GLY A 336 -2.00 -23.63 -18.89
C GLY A 336 -3.48 -23.36 -18.66
N ASP A 337 -4.34 -24.17 -19.30
CA ASP A 337 -5.80 -24.10 -19.12
C ASP A 337 -6.26 -24.85 -17.86
N GLY A 338 -5.55 -24.66 -16.74
CA GLY A 338 -5.75 -25.29 -15.44
C GLY A 338 -6.73 -24.56 -14.52
N GLU A 339 -6.75 -24.95 -13.24
CA GLU A 339 -7.66 -24.35 -12.24
C GLU A 339 -7.36 -22.88 -11.97
N GLU A 340 -6.11 -22.45 -12.09
CA GLU A 340 -5.69 -21.05 -11.92
C GLU A 340 -6.36 -20.12 -12.91
N LEU A 341 -6.40 -20.51 -14.19
CA LEU A 341 -7.04 -19.70 -15.24
C LEU A 341 -8.54 -19.52 -14.95
N GLU A 342 -9.23 -20.60 -14.58
CA GLU A 342 -10.65 -20.54 -14.28
C GLU A 342 -10.95 -19.81 -12.96
N ALA A 343 -10.08 -19.93 -11.97
CA ALA A 343 -10.21 -19.18 -10.72
C ALA A 343 -10.06 -17.67 -10.94
N VAL A 344 -9.09 -17.24 -11.76
CA VAL A 344 -8.91 -15.81 -12.13
C VAL A 344 -10.14 -15.29 -12.85
N ARG A 345 -10.65 -16.05 -13.84
CA ARG A 345 -11.87 -15.67 -14.58
C ARG A 345 -13.05 -15.46 -13.65
N LYS A 346 -13.34 -16.44 -12.81
CA LYS A 346 -14.47 -16.40 -11.87
C LYS A 346 -14.34 -15.28 -10.85
N ALA A 347 -13.13 -14.99 -10.38
CA ALA A 347 -12.90 -13.93 -9.42
C ALA A 347 -13.24 -12.53 -10.00
N TRP A 348 -12.77 -12.24 -11.22
CA TRP A 348 -13.11 -10.98 -11.90
C TRP A 348 -14.58 -10.88 -12.29
N GLU A 349 -15.18 -11.98 -12.77
CA GLU A 349 -16.61 -12.03 -13.10
C GLU A 349 -17.49 -11.76 -11.86
N GLN A 350 -17.14 -12.32 -10.69
CA GLN A 350 -17.89 -12.12 -9.44
C GLN A 350 -17.89 -10.67 -8.96
N VAL A 351 -16.83 -9.91 -9.24
CA VAL A 351 -16.80 -8.46 -8.94
C VAL A 351 -17.31 -7.59 -10.08
N GLY A 352 -17.85 -8.20 -11.15
CA GLY A 352 -18.46 -7.50 -12.28
C GLY A 352 -17.47 -6.91 -13.29
N VAL A 353 -16.20 -7.32 -13.27
CA VAL A 353 -15.20 -6.92 -14.27
C VAL A 353 -15.17 -7.96 -15.38
N ARG A 354 -15.63 -7.59 -16.57
CA ARG A 354 -15.67 -8.48 -17.73
C ARG A 354 -14.36 -8.41 -18.51
N THR A 355 -13.76 -9.56 -18.75
CA THR A 355 -12.64 -9.76 -19.68
C THR A 355 -13.20 -10.26 -21.01
N LEU A 356 -12.82 -9.62 -22.12
CA LEU A 356 -13.31 -9.97 -23.47
C LEU A 356 -12.70 -11.27 -24.00
#